data_AF-B9K9K4-F1
#
_entry.id   AF-B9K9K4-F1
#
_cell.length_a   1.000
_cell.length_b   1.000
_cell.length_c   1.000
_cell.angle_alpha   90.00
_cell.angle_beta   90.00
_cell.angle_gamma   90.00
#
_symmetry.space_group_name_H-M   'P 1'
#
loop_
_entity.id
_entity.type
_entity.pdbx_description
1 polymer ?
#
loop_
_entity_poly.entity_id
_entity_poly.type
_entity_poly.pdbx_seq_one_letter_code
_entity_poly.pdbx_strand_id
1 'polypeptide(L)'
;MSVFAAVVTGTVFFVILSQRVTILTVVLGALMSLAAYLFTRPTHFERFPVLVLKLIYHTPKAIFESIVVMLSSRERSAYEVSVEDEWEELEKTLTITLTPKTLVVVSDEGYIVVHRVGRR
;
A
#
# COMPACT_ATOMS: atom_id res chain seq x y z
N MET A 1 -4.67 -10.40 -17.25
CA MET A 1 -4.73 -10.78 -15.84
C MET A 1 -4.05 -12.12 -15.65
N SER A 2 -2.90 -12.13 -14.99
CA SER A 2 -2.22 -13.36 -14.62
C SER A 2 -2.92 -14.03 -13.43
N VAL A 3 -3.83 -14.99 -13.69
CA VAL A 3 -4.42 -15.90 -12.68
C VAL A 3 -3.31 -16.50 -11.79
N PHE A 4 -2.18 -16.80 -12.42
CA PHE A 4 -0.99 -17.30 -11.76
C PHE A 4 -0.46 -16.34 -10.69
N ALA A 5 -0.33 -15.04 -10.98
CA ALA A 5 0.13 -14.05 -10.00
C ALA A 5 -0.82 -13.96 -8.80
N ALA A 6 -2.14 -13.98 -9.04
CA ALA A 6 -3.14 -13.96 -7.97
C ALA A 6 -3.06 -15.19 -7.07
N VAL A 7 -2.95 -16.39 -7.66
CA VAL A 7 -2.83 -17.64 -6.91
C VAL A 7 -1.52 -17.67 -6.13
N VAL A 8 -0.39 -17.27 -6.74
CA VAL A 8 0.92 -17.26 -6.08
C VAL A 8 0.94 -16.29 -4.91
N THR A 9 0.55 -15.03 -5.12
CA THR A 9 0.54 -14.03 -4.04
C THR A 9 -0.43 -14.43 -2.93
N GLY A 10 -1.64 -14.89 -3.26
CA GLY A 10 -2.59 -15.36 -2.26
C GLY A 10 -2.05 -16.55 -1.45
N THR A 11 -1.38 -17.50 -2.11
CA THR A 11 -0.75 -18.64 -1.44
C THR A 11 0.38 -18.20 -0.51
N VAL A 12 1.20 -17.24 -0.95
CA VAL A 12 2.27 -16.67 -0.11
C VAL A 12 1.69 -16.01 1.14
N PHE A 13 0.64 -15.18 1.00
CA PHE A 13 -0.05 -14.60 2.15
C PHE A 13 -0.61 -15.67 3.10
N PHE A 14 -1.24 -16.70 2.54
CA PHE A 14 -1.80 -17.81 3.32
C PHE A 14 -0.71 -18.57 4.09
N VAL A 15 0.44 -18.81 3.46
CA VAL A 15 1.58 -19.48 4.09
C VAL A 15 2.19 -18.62 5.20
N ILE A 16 2.35 -17.30 4.99
CA ILE A 16 2.85 -16.37 6.02
C ILE A 16 1.91 -16.33 7.24
N LEU A 17 0.60 -16.40 7.00
CA LEU A 17 -0.40 -16.40 8.07
C LEU A 17 -0.47 -17.75 8.82
N SER A 18 -0.04 -18.84 8.17
CA SER A 18 -0.08 -20.18 8.76
C SER A 18 1.02 -20.38 9.80
N GLN A 19 0.65 -20.90 10.97
CA GLN A 19 1.60 -21.21 12.06
C GLN A 19 2.55 -22.38 11.71
N ARG A 20 2.15 -23.27 10.80
CA ARG A 20 2.96 -24.41 10.37
C ARG A 20 2.97 -24.48 8.85
N VAL A 21 4.16 -24.51 8.25
CA VAL A 21 4.32 -24.66 6.81
C VAL A 21 4.50 -26.14 6.49
N THR A 22 3.45 -26.75 5.96
CA THR A 22 3.45 -28.12 5.44
C THR A 22 2.99 -28.13 3.98
N ILE A 23 3.21 -29.24 3.27
CA ILE A 23 2.72 -29.39 1.89
C ILE A 23 1.20 -29.17 1.82
N LEU A 24 0.46 -29.66 2.83
CA LEU A 24 -0.99 -29.48 2.92
C LEU A 24 -1.38 -28.00 3.00
N THR A 25 -0.64 -27.17 3.76
CA THR A 25 -0.95 -25.74 3.86
C THR A 25 -0.70 -24.99 2.56
N VAL A 26 0.30 -25.40 1.78
CA VAL A 26 0.57 -24.81 0.45
C VAL A 26 -0.56 -25.16 -0.51
N VAL A 27 -1.00 -26.42 -0.54
CA VAL A 27 -2.11 -26.87 -1.39
C VAL A 27 -3.42 -26.18 -1.00
N LEU A 28 -3.72 -26.08 0.30
CA LEU A 28 -4.91 -25.39 0.78
C LEU A 28 -4.87 -23.89 0.43
N GLY A 29 -3.71 -23.26 0.58
CA GLY A 29 -3.50 -21.86 0.19
C GLY A 29 -3.72 -21.62 -1.29
N ALA A 30 -3.23 -22.52 -2.16
CA ALA A 30 -3.45 -22.44 -3.60
C ALA A 30 -4.93 -22.60 -3.97
N LEU A 31 -5.63 -23.56 -3.38
CA LEU A 31 -7.07 -23.78 -3.62
C LEU A 31 -7.92 -22.60 -3.15
N MET A 32 -7.65 -22.09 -1.94
CA MET A 32 -8.35 -20.93 -1.39
C MET A 32 -8.09 -19.67 -2.23
N SER A 33 -6.86 -19.46 -2.69
CA SER A 33 -6.50 -18.31 -3.53
C SER A 33 -7.14 -18.40 -4.91
N LEU A 34 -7.21 -19.60 -5.49
CA LEU A 34 -7.91 -19.84 -6.75
C LEU A 34 -9.41 -19.58 -6.61
N ALA A 35 -10.04 -20.09 -5.55
CA ALA A 35 -11.44 -19.83 -5.25
C ALA A 35 -11.69 -18.32 -5.09
N ALA A 36 -10.88 -17.63 -4.28
CA ALA A 36 -10.97 -16.19 -4.08
C ALA A 36 -10.86 -15.42 -5.42
N TYR A 37 -9.93 -15.80 -6.29
CA TYR A 37 -9.78 -15.20 -7.61
C TYR A 37 -11.04 -15.35 -8.47
N LEU A 38 -11.66 -16.53 -8.48
CA LEU A 38 -12.87 -16.79 -9.25
C LEU A 38 -14.07 -15.94 -8.77
N PHE A 39 -14.20 -15.73 -7.46
CA PHE A 39 -15.28 -14.93 -6.87
C PHE A 39 -15.06 -13.42 -7.00
N THR A 40 -13.85 -12.94 -6.74
CA THR A 40 -13.57 -11.50 -6.65
C THR A 40 -13.12 -10.88 -7.96
N ARG A 41 -12.58 -11.67 -8.90
CA ARG A 41 -12.05 -11.22 -10.20
C ARG A 41 -11.25 -9.90 -10.07
N PRO A 42 -10.22 -9.87 -9.22
CA PRO A 42 -9.61 -8.63 -8.77
C PRO A 42 -8.98 -7.88 -9.94
N THR A 43 -9.35 -6.61 -10.10
CA THR A 43 -8.72 -5.68 -11.05
C THR A 43 -7.38 -5.20 -10.49
N HIS A 44 -6.36 -5.03 -11.35
CA HIS A 44 -5.04 -4.46 -10.99
C HIS A 44 -4.14 -5.26 -10.03
N PHE A 45 -4.42 -6.54 -9.80
CA PHE A 45 -3.66 -7.37 -8.85
C PHE A 45 -2.14 -7.42 -9.10
N GLU A 46 -1.69 -7.28 -10.35
CA GLU A 46 -0.27 -7.25 -10.72
C GLU A 46 0.48 -6.04 -10.14
N ARG A 47 -0.22 -4.95 -9.83
CA ARG A 47 0.34 -3.73 -9.23
C ARG A 47 0.46 -3.82 -7.70
N PHE A 48 -0.27 -4.74 -7.07
CA PHE A 48 -0.29 -4.88 -5.61
C PHE A 48 1.07 -5.27 -5.00
N PRO A 49 1.83 -6.25 -5.52
CA PRO A 49 3.18 -6.56 -5.00
C PRO A 49 4.13 -5.37 -5.09
N VAL A 50 4.03 -4.58 -6.17
CA VAL A 50 4.86 -3.37 -6.36
C VAL A 50 4.54 -2.31 -5.32
N LEU A 51 3.24 -2.10 -5.03
CA LEU A 51 2.79 -1.22 -3.97
C LEU A 51 3.34 -1.66 -2.62
N VAL A 52 3.20 -2.94 -2.25
CA VAL A 52 3.72 -3.48 -0.98
C VAL A 52 5.23 -3.22 -0.84
N LEU A 53 6.01 -3.42 -1.90
CA LEU A 53 7.44 -3.16 -1.88
C LEU A 53 7.76 -1.67 -1.64
N LYS A 54 7.03 -0.76 -2.30
CA LYS A 54 7.16 0.69 -2.07
C LYS A 54 6.85 1.05 -0.62
N LEU A 55 5.76 0.50 -0.05
CA LEU A 55 5.38 0.76 1.34
C LEU A 55 6.47 0.31 2.32
N ILE A 56 7.00 -0.90 2.15
CA ILE A 56 8.09 -1.42 3.00
C ILE A 56 9.33 -0.54 2.92
N TYR A 57 9.67 -0.04 1.73
CA TYR A 57 10.83 0.83 1.55
C TYR A 57 10.67 2.20 2.22
N HIS A 58 9.49 2.82 2.12
CA HIS A 58 9.24 4.17 2.65
C HIS A 58 8.91 4.20 4.14
N THR A 59 8.31 3.14 4.69
CA THR A 59 7.82 3.10 6.09
C THR A 59 8.91 3.39 7.13
N PRO A 60 10.11 2.76 7.10
CA PRO A 60 11.14 3.01 8.10
C PRO A 60 11.58 4.48 8.12
N LYS A 61 11.79 5.07 6.94
CA LYS A 61 12.20 6.47 6.80
C LYS A 61 11.14 7.43 7.35
N ALA A 62 9.87 7.14 7.09
CA ALA A 62 8.74 7.89 7.61
C ALA A 62 8.74 7.92 9.15
N ILE A 63 8.94 6.75 9.78
CA ILE A 63 8.98 6.61 11.24
C ILE A 63 10.13 7.45 11.82
N PHE A 64 11.36 7.30 11.31
CA PHE A 64 12.50 8.08 11.80
C PHE A 64 12.29 9.59 11.67
N GLU A 65 11.83 10.07 10.51
CA GLU A 65 11.61 11.49 10.31
C GLU A 65 10.42 12.02 11.13
N SER A 66 9.38 11.21 11.40
CA SER A 66 8.26 11.62 12.25
C SER A 66 8.70 11.92 13.69
N ILE A 67 9.64 11.13 14.23
CA ILE A 67 10.24 11.37 15.57
C ILE A 67 11.01 12.70 15.57
N VAL A 68 11.80 12.97 14.52
CA VAL A 68 12.55 14.23 14.37
C VAL A 68 11.60 15.44 14.27
N VAL A 69 10.46 15.28 13.60
CA VAL A 69 9.46 16.34 13.43
C VAL A 69 8.72 16.65 14.72
N MET A 70 8.42 15.64 15.56
CA MET A 70 7.84 15.89 16.89
C MET A 70 8.73 16.80 17.76
N LEU A 71 10.04 16.78 17.54
CA LEU A 71 11.01 17.61 18.27
C LEU A 71 11.23 18.99 17.62
N SER A 72 10.60 19.31 16.48
CA SER A 72 10.85 20.53 15.70
C SER A 72 9.56 21.32 15.42
N SER A 73 9.51 22.57 15.88
CA SER A 73 8.39 23.52 15.66
C SER A 73 8.40 24.11 14.24
N ARG A 74 8.18 23.28 13.22
CA ARG A 74 8.25 23.68 11.81
C ARG A 74 6.89 24.08 11.21
N GLU A 75 6.94 25.01 10.25
CA GLU A 75 5.81 25.56 9.48
C GLU A 75 4.98 24.47 8.78
N ARG A 76 3.66 24.63 8.76
CA ARG A 76 2.72 23.73 8.08
C ARG A 76 2.29 24.33 6.75
N SER A 77 2.18 23.51 5.70
CA SER A 77 1.72 23.92 4.37
C SER A 77 0.77 22.88 3.77
N ALA A 78 -0.15 23.27 2.90
CA ALA A 78 -1.04 22.35 2.18
C ALA A 78 -0.90 22.58 0.66
N TYR A 79 -0.95 21.51 -0.13
CA TYR A 79 -0.94 21.58 -1.60
C TYR A 79 -1.82 20.49 -2.22
N GLU A 80 -2.34 20.77 -3.41
CA GLU A 80 -3.19 19.87 -4.19
C GLU A 80 -2.36 19.05 -5.18
N VAL A 81 -2.71 17.78 -5.36
CA VAL A 81 -2.10 16.86 -6.32
C VAL A 81 -3.21 16.27 -7.18
N SER A 82 -3.17 16.47 -8.49
CA SER A 82 -4.13 15.87 -9.42
C SER A 82 -3.95 14.35 -9.53
N VAL A 83 -5.04 13.64 -9.76
CA VAL A 83 -5.07 12.18 -9.90
C VAL A 83 -5.93 11.80 -11.10
N GLU A 84 -5.48 10.82 -11.88
CA GLU A 84 -6.14 10.38 -13.10
C GLU A 84 -7.14 9.25 -12.86
N ASP A 85 -6.81 8.27 -11.98
CA ASP A 85 -7.63 7.07 -11.75
C ASP A 85 -7.68 6.67 -10.25
N GLU A 86 -8.72 5.94 -9.82
CA GLU A 86 -8.88 5.42 -8.44
C GLU A 86 -7.66 4.61 -7.94
N TRP A 87 -7.00 3.86 -8.82
CA TRP A 87 -5.79 3.12 -8.46
C TRP A 87 -4.62 4.06 -8.16
N GLU A 88 -4.48 5.11 -8.98
CA GLU A 88 -3.46 6.13 -8.77
C GLU A 88 -3.76 6.93 -7.49
N GLU A 89 -5.04 7.15 -7.18
CA GLU A 89 -5.49 7.80 -5.95
C GLU A 89 -5.07 7.01 -4.72
N LEU A 90 -5.32 5.69 -4.72
CA LEU A 90 -4.90 4.80 -3.65
C LEU A 90 -3.38 4.76 -3.51
N GLU A 91 -2.66 4.62 -4.62
CA GLU A 91 -1.19 4.57 -4.63
C GLU A 91 -0.58 5.87 -4.10
N LYS A 92 -1.05 7.04 -4.58
CA LYS A 92 -0.60 8.35 -4.13
C LYS A 92 -0.96 8.58 -2.67
N THR A 93 -2.17 8.23 -2.24
CA THR A 93 -2.61 8.41 -0.85
C THR A 93 -1.72 7.64 0.12
N LEU A 94 -1.48 6.36 -0.16
CA LEU A 94 -0.62 5.52 0.69
C LEU A 94 0.84 6.00 0.66
N THR A 95 1.37 6.32 -0.52
CA THR A 95 2.77 6.74 -0.67
C THR A 95 3.02 8.10 -0.01
N ILE A 96 2.12 9.07 -0.17
CA ILE A 96 2.23 10.41 0.41
C ILE A 96 2.09 10.35 1.94
N THR A 97 1.15 9.57 2.46
CA THR A 97 0.96 9.43 3.91
C THR A 97 2.15 8.71 4.57
N LEU A 98 2.81 7.82 3.85
CA LEU A 98 4.05 7.16 4.30
C LEU A 98 5.32 7.90 3.86
N THR A 99 5.19 9.04 3.18
CA THR A 99 6.33 9.92 2.94
C THR A 99 6.51 10.77 4.19
N PRO A 100 7.76 10.95 4.67
CA PRO A 100 8.03 11.80 5.80
C PRO A 100 7.35 13.17 5.70
N LYS A 101 6.79 13.63 6.82
CA LYS A 101 6.22 14.98 6.98
C LYS A 101 5.00 15.27 6.13
N THR A 102 4.39 14.28 5.48
CA THR A 102 3.19 14.50 4.65
C THR A 102 2.04 13.61 5.07
N LEU A 103 0.83 14.14 5.00
CA LEU A 103 -0.41 13.42 5.29
C LEU A 103 -1.51 13.89 4.35
N VAL A 104 -2.26 12.95 3.79
CA VAL A 104 -3.43 13.27 2.97
C VAL A 104 -4.62 13.57 3.88
N VAL A 105 -5.31 14.69 3.64
CA VAL A 105 -6.43 15.16 4.48
C VAL A 105 -7.78 15.04 3.76
N VAL A 106 -7.80 15.27 2.45
CA VAL A 106 -9.00 15.15 1.60
C VAL A 106 -8.62 14.38 0.35
N SER A 107 -9.47 13.42 0.01
CA SER A 107 -9.43 12.64 -1.23
C SER A 107 -10.81 12.77 -1.86
N ASP A 108 -10.88 13.38 -3.04
CA ASP A 108 -12.11 13.54 -3.80
C ASP A 108 -11.77 13.27 -5.28
N GLU A 109 -12.70 12.70 -6.04
CA GLU A 109 -12.44 12.18 -7.40
C GLU A 109 -11.73 13.24 -8.27
N GLY A 110 -10.42 13.03 -8.52
CA GLY A 110 -9.58 13.89 -9.37
C GLY A 110 -8.50 14.71 -8.64
N TYR A 111 -8.51 14.83 -7.31
CA TYR A 111 -7.47 15.57 -6.56
C TYR A 111 -7.28 15.11 -5.10
N ILE A 112 -6.03 15.15 -4.64
CA ILE A 112 -5.62 14.83 -3.27
C ILE A 112 -5.06 16.09 -2.61
N VAL A 113 -5.53 16.40 -1.41
CA VAL A 113 -5.00 17.50 -0.58
C VAL A 113 -3.96 16.94 0.40
N VAL A 114 -2.71 17.41 0.27
CA VAL A 114 -1.58 16.98 1.10
C VAL A 114 -1.22 18.05 2.10
N HIS A 115 -1.28 17.71 3.38
CA HIS A 115 -0.72 18.50 4.47
C HIS A 115 0.75 18.14 4.68
N ARG A 116 1.64 19.13 4.70
CA ARG A 116 3.08 18.98 4.91
C ARG A 116 3.54 19.71 6.18
N VAL A 117 4.39 19.06 6.97
CA VAL A 117 5.00 19.60 8.18
C VAL A 117 6.50 19.89 7.94
N GLY A 118 6.82 21.17 7.71
CA GLY A 118 8.18 21.69 7.57
C GLY A 118 8.65 22.00 6.15
N ARG A 119 9.62 22.93 6.05
CA ARG A 119 10.32 23.29 4.80
C ARG A 119 11.47 22.32 4.51
N ARG A 120 11.79 22.17 3.21
CA ARG A 120 12.93 21.39 2.68
C ARG A 120 14.20 21.66 3.46
#